data_AF-A0A511IYS6-F1
#
_entry.id   AF-A0A511IYS6-F1
#
_cell.length_a   1.000
_cell.length_b   1.000
_cell.length_c   1.000
_cell.angle_alpha   90.00
_cell.angle_beta   90.00
_cell.angle_gamma   90.00
#
_symmetry.space_group_name_H-M   'P 1'
#
loop_
_entity.id
_entity.type
_entity.pdbx_description
1 polymer ?
#
loop_
_entity_poly.entity_id
_entity_poly.type
_entity_poly.pdbx_seq_one_letter_code
_entity_poly.pdbx_strand_id
1 'polypeptide(L)'
;MSNYLTLTSEIWQTGSKTIKELPMQIISNVQLSAQSVEVEFLESDTNLLANEKIVLLKNGEVIAEMNDGQASSINGNSWQIETTVAEEDTIQIAVQKEDGLHPLYESSIYIHTLAERMTNLMADNSLATATNQEELDHFREAINSVADQKDQRELLNQLEKLQQAYLNTLFDQMELSENNELAIYFSDERFQSYEHIIVKGDGQVLAEINNGTATNGTLNGNILQLNTQGVASNFSVEVEYANQSYEITLVKKTLLEIMCQLNSYQNHTSVDVVTQEKINQLKSSIEQLAEPNDVKTKLSQQLQKIQQSYLEELIEGISAKGNKLAVTFVDERYKDYKIVILKDGSYMAEVTNGKVYYGNLANHVFLSTSNLTPGSEYRVEVRLTDKTYTIARQIF
;
A
#
# COMPACT_ATOMS: atom_id res chain seq x y z
N MET A 1 -35.49 21.53 -22.77
CA MET A 1 -36.42 21.41 -21.63
C MET A 1 -37.03 20.02 -21.72
N SER A 2 -36.86 19.06 -20.83
CA SER A 2 -36.12 19.01 -19.57
C SER A 2 -35.66 17.56 -19.37
N ASN A 3 -34.37 17.38 -19.07
CA ASN A 3 -33.84 16.14 -18.51
C ASN A 3 -34.20 16.13 -17.03
N TYR A 4 -35.10 15.23 -16.61
CA TYR A 4 -35.23 14.86 -15.20
C TYR A 4 -35.18 13.35 -15.09
N LEU A 5 -34.29 12.88 -14.22
CA LEU A 5 -34.22 11.50 -13.75
C LEU A 5 -35.52 11.17 -13.02
N THR A 6 -36.14 10.05 -13.37
CA THR A 6 -37.27 9.48 -12.62
C THR A 6 -36.79 9.19 -11.20
N LEU A 7 -37.44 9.77 -10.19
CA LEU A 7 -37.18 9.46 -8.79
C LEU A 7 -37.42 7.96 -8.55
N THR A 8 -36.46 7.28 -7.91
CA THR A 8 -36.48 5.84 -7.62
C THR A 8 -37.36 5.48 -6.41
N SER A 9 -38.07 6.44 -5.82
CA SER A 9 -38.99 6.25 -4.70
C SER A 9 -40.30 7.01 -4.94
N GLU A 10 -41.41 6.46 -4.44
CA GLU A 10 -42.74 7.06 -4.55
C GLU A 10 -42.80 8.46 -3.91
N ILE A 11 -43.62 9.33 -4.50
CA ILE A 11 -43.80 10.72 -4.06
C ILE A 11 -44.46 10.72 -2.68
N TRP A 12 -43.71 11.13 -1.65
CA TRP A 12 -44.24 11.28 -0.30
C TRP A 12 -45.27 12.42 -0.22
N GLN A 13 -46.56 12.08 -0.13
CA GLN A 13 -47.61 13.02 0.26
C GLN A 13 -47.89 12.89 1.75
N THR A 14 -47.96 14.01 2.48
CA THR A 14 -48.48 14.02 3.86
C THR A 14 -50.01 14.09 3.82
N GLY A 15 -50.69 13.54 4.83
CA GLY A 15 -52.16 13.60 4.94
C GLY A 15 -52.72 15.04 5.01
N SER A 16 -51.87 16.04 5.26
CA SER A 16 -52.23 17.45 5.43
C SER A 16 -52.22 18.31 4.16
N LYS A 17 -51.98 17.75 2.97
CA LYS A 17 -51.90 18.48 1.68
C LYS A 17 -50.91 19.67 1.68
N THR A 18 -49.89 19.63 2.53
CA THR A 18 -48.81 20.63 2.53
C THR A 18 -47.65 20.08 1.70
N ILE A 19 -47.27 20.74 0.61
CA ILE A 19 -46.13 20.34 -0.21
C ILE A 19 -44.85 20.70 0.56
N LYS A 20 -44.09 19.70 1.01
CA LYS A 20 -42.71 19.84 1.51
C LYS A 20 -41.74 19.30 0.45
N GLU A 21 -40.58 19.93 0.28
CA GLU A 21 -39.56 19.54 -0.71
C GLU A 21 -38.88 18.20 -0.33
N LEU A 22 -38.64 17.34 -1.32
CA LEU A 22 -37.94 16.05 -1.18
C LEU A 22 -36.41 16.20 -1.34
N PRO A 23 -35.59 15.30 -0.76
CA PRO A 23 -35.92 14.27 0.24
C PRO A 23 -35.39 14.63 1.63
N MET A 24 -36.24 14.52 2.65
CA MET A 24 -35.84 14.76 4.04
C MET A 24 -35.24 13.46 4.59
N GLN A 25 -33.92 13.42 4.72
CA GLN A 25 -33.26 12.45 5.58
C GLN A 25 -33.60 12.87 7.02
N ILE A 26 -34.36 12.03 7.76
CA ILE A 26 -34.82 12.35 9.13
C ILE A 26 -33.96 11.62 10.17
N ILE A 27 -33.47 10.44 9.83
CA ILE A 27 -32.59 9.62 10.67
C ILE A 27 -31.13 9.90 10.28
N SER A 28 -30.30 10.30 11.24
CA SER A 28 -28.85 10.44 11.06
C SER A 28 -28.13 9.11 11.24
N ASN A 29 -28.54 8.34 12.25
CA ASN A 29 -27.88 7.10 12.63
C ASN A 29 -28.85 6.16 13.37
N VAL A 30 -28.61 4.86 13.27
CA VAL A 30 -29.31 3.84 14.07
C VAL A 30 -28.27 2.88 14.62
N GLN A 31 -28.20 2.76 15.94
CA GLN A 31 -27.33 1.81 16.63
C GLN A 31 -28.17 0.67 17.18
N LEU A 32 -27.80 -0.56 16.86
CA LEU A 32 -28.46 -1.77 17.35
C LEU A 32 -27.55 -2.48 18.35
N SER A 33 -28.09 -2.84 19.52
CA SER A 33 -27.41 -3.65 20.52
C SER A 33 -28.34 -4.77 21.01
N ALA A 34 -27.79 -5.81 21.63
CA ALA A 34 -28.57 -6.93 22.15
C ALA A 34 -29.65 -6.53 23.17
N GLN A 35 -29.56 -5.32 23.75
CA GLN A 35 -30.48 -4.84 24.79
C GLN A 35 -31.14 -3.49 24.44
N SER A 36 -30.81 -2.88 23.31
CA SER A 36 -31.38 -1.60 22.94
C SER A 36 -31.32 -1.30 21.45
N VAL A 37 -32.25 -0.46 21.01
CA VAL A 37 -32.14 0.27 19.74
C VAL A 37 -32.02 1.75 20.05
N GLU A 38 -31.04 2.42 19.45
CA GLU A 38 -30.89 3.87 19.54
C GLU A 38 -31.05 4.49 18.15
N VAL A 39 -31.95 5.46 18.03
CA VAL A 39 -32.24 6.18 16.79
C VAL A 39 -31.86 7.64 16.98
N GLU A 40 -30.88 8.10 16.23
CA GLU A 40 -30.49 9.50 16.20
C GLU A 40 -31.18 10.21 15.03
N PHE A 41 -31.74 11.38 15.31
CA PHE A 41 -32.40 12.22 14.32
C PHE A 41 -31.52 13.42 13.93
N LEU A 42 -31.57 13.81 12.65
CA LEU A 42 -31.01 15.09 12.19
C LEU A 42 -31.78 16.25 12.87
N GLU A 43 -31.08 17.31 13.29
CA GLU A 43 -31.56 18.33 14.23
C GLU A 43 -33.03 18.78 14.08
N SER A 44 -33.61 19.05 15.25
CA SER A 44 -35.02 19.22 15.63
C SER A 44 -35.85 20.23 14.83
N ASP A 45 -36.26 19.89 13.62
CA ASP A 45 -37.54 20.41 13.16
C ASP A 45 -38.61 19.38 13.53
N THR A 46 -39.01 19.34 14.80
CA THR A 46 -40.11 18.48 15.30
C THR A 46 -41.44 18.77 14.59
N ASN A 47 -41.55 19.90 13.88
CA ASN A 47 -42.64 20.20 12.94
C ASN A 47 -42.61 19.34 11.67
N LEU A 48 -41.54 18.59 11.41
CA LEU A 48 -41.46 17.64 10.29
C LEU A 48 -42.47 16.50 10.46
N LEU A 49 -42.75 16.11 11.71
CA LEU A 49 -43.59 14.99 12.10
C LEU A 49 -44.93 15.44 12.71
N ALA A 50 -45.33 16.71 12.52
CA ALA A 50 -46.58 17.21 13.07
C ALA A 50 -47.77 16.44 12.47
N ASN A 51 -48.51 15.73 13.32
CA ASN A 51 -49.58 14.79 12.99
C ASN A 51 -49.11 13.50 12.30
N GLU A 52 -47.82 13.16 12.38
CA GLU A 52 -47.25 11.90 11.89
C GLU A 52 -46.64 11.11 13.05
N LYS A 53 -46.80 9.79 12.99
CA LYS A 53 -46.32 8.88 14.03
C LYS A 53 -45.13 8.10 13.49
N ILE A 54 -44.00 8.12 14.20
CA ILE A 54 -42.90 7.21 13.92
C ILE A 54 -43.08 5.96 14.76
N VAL A 55 -42.99 4.80 14.13
CA VAL A 55 -43.02 3.51 14.79
C VAL A 55 -41.69 2.81 14.61
N LEU A 56 -41.26 2.13 15.66
CA LEU A 56 -40.18 1.16 15.59
C LEU A 56 -40.82 -0.22 15.65
N LEU A 57 -40.60 -0.99 14.60
CA LEU A 57 -41.06 -2.37 14.48
C LEU A 57 -39.89 -3.32 14.68
N LYS A 58 -40.16 -4.42 15.38
CA LYS A 58 -39.29 -5.58 15.50
C LYS A 58 -40.02 -6.77 14.87
N ASN A 59 -39.45 -7.36 13.83
CA ASN A 59 -40.06 -8.46 13.06
C ASN A 59 -41.50 -8.15 12.60
N GLY A 60 -41.77 -6.89 12.24
CA GLY A 60 -43.09 -6.42 11.82
C GLY A 60 -44.06 -6.10 12.96
N GLU A 61 -43.69 -6.30 14.23
CA GLU A 61 -44.49 -5.89 15.39
C GLU A 61 -44.01 -4.55 15.95
N VAL A 62 -44.94 -3.62 16.17
CA VAL A 62 -44.62 -2.30 16.76
C VAL A 62 -44.21 -2.48 18.23
N ILE A 63 -42.98 -2.08 18.56
CA ILE A 63 -42.45 -2.17 19.93
C ILE A 63 -42.22 -0.81 20.58
N ALA A 64 -42.16 0.27 19.80
CA ALA A 64 -42.08 1.63 20.31
C ALA A 64 -42.72 2.62 19.34
N GLU A 65 -43.21 3.73 19.88
CA GLU A 65 -43.91 4.77 19.13
C GLU A 65 -43.45 6.16 19.57
N MET A 66 -43.29 7.05 18.60
CA MET A 66 -43.05 8.47 18.81
C MET A 66 -44.16 9.26 18.11
N ASN A 67 -44.85 10.10 18.87
CA ASN A 67 -45.97 10.92 18.39
C ASN A 67 -45.58 12.39 18.48
N ASP A 68 -45.72 13.14 17.38
CA ASP A 68 -45.42 14.58 17.33
C ASP A 68 -44.02 14.93 17.89
N GLY A 69 -43.03 14.08 17.61
CA GLY A 69 -41.66 14.24 18.10
C GLY A 69 -41.48 14.01 19.61
N GLN A 70 -42.46 13.38 20.27
CA GLN A 70 -42.42 13.04 21.70
C GLN A 70 -42.47 11.51 21.87
N ALA A 71 -41.56 10.98 22.69
CA ALA A 71 -41.55 9.60 23.16
C ALA A 71 -41.06 9.57 24.62
N SER A 72 -41.42 8.54 25.38
CA SER A 72 -41.05 8.41 26.79
C SER A 72 -39.55 8.30 27.05
N SER A 73 -38.77 7.94 26.02
CA SER A 73 -37.34 7.66 26.09
C SER A 73 -36.52 8.49 25.09
N ILE A 74 -37.05 9.64 24.67
CA ILE A 74 -36.29 10.60 23.85
C ILE A 74 -35.45 11.51 24.75
N ASN A 75 -34.16 11.67 24.43
CA ASN A 75 -33.24 12.58 25.10
C ASN A 75 -32.49 13.41 24.05
N GLY A 76 -32.85 14.70 23.94
CA GLY A 76 -32.38 15.53 22.83
C GLY A 76 -32.91 14.99 21.49
N ASN A 77 -32.00 14.66 20.57
CA ASN A 77 -32.33 14.08 19.26
C ASN A 77 -32.12 12.56 19.21
N SER A 78 -31.89 11.91 20.34
CA SER A 78 -31.73 10.45 20.42
C SER A 78 -32.97 9.83 21.03
N TRP A 79 -33.51 8.81 20.37
CA TRP A 79 -34.57 7.96 20.88
C TRP A 79 -34.01 6.59 21.20
N GLN A 80 -33.95 6.29 22.51
CA GLN A 80 -33.41 5.03 23.01
C GLN A 80 -34.55 4.10 23.41
N ILE A 81 -34.55 2.87 22.91
CA ILE A 81 -35.58 1.86 23.19
C ILE A 81 -34.88 0.67 23.84
N GLU A 82 -35.16 0.43 25.12
CA GLU A 82 -34.71 -0.78 25.82
C GLU A 82 -35.54 -1.97 25.35
N THR A 83 -34.93 -2.89 24.61
CA THR A 83 -35.58 -4.09 24.09
C THR A 83 -34.53 -5.14 23.78
N THR A 84 -34.84 -6.40 24.03
CA THR A 84 -33.94 -7.48 23.61
C THR A 84 -34.00 -7.61 22.09
N VAL A 85 -32.85 -7.57 21.43
CA VAL A 85 -32.72 -7.75 19.99
C VAL A 85 -31.76 -8.92 19.75
N ALA A 86 -32.26 -9.98 19.13
CA ALA A 86 -31.48 -11.11 18.64
C ALA A 86 -30.81 -10.76 17.30
N GLU A 87 -29.82 -11.54 16.87
CA GLU A 87 -29.06 -11.26 15.65
C GLU A 87 -29.96 -11.24 14.40
N GLU A 88 -30.91 -12.17 14.34
CA GLU A 88 -31.88 -12.34 13.26
C GLU A 88 -33.08 -11.38 13.31
N ASP A 89 -33.23 -10.60 14.39
CA ASP A 89 -34.34 -9.67 14.51
C ASP A 89 -34.20 -8.55 13.49
N THR A 90 -35.25 -8.34 12.70
CA THR A 90 -35.34 -7.20 11.77
C THR A 90 -35.92 -6.01 12.51
N ILE A 91 -35.16 -4.92 12.58
CA ILE A 91 -35.55 -3.64 13.15
C ILE A 91 -35.89 -2.69 12.01
N GLN A 92 -37.14 -2.23 11.99
CA GLN A 92 -37.65 -1.27 11.01
C GLN A 92 -38.09 0.00 11.73
N ILE A 93 -37.71 1.15 11.20
CA ILE A 93 -38.23 2.45 11.63
C ILE A 93 -39.04 2.99 10.47
N ALA A 94 -40.30 3.30 10.72
CA ALA A 94 -41.23 3.72 9.68
C ALA A 94 -42.09 4.90 10.14
N VAL A 95 -42.51 5.73 9.19
CA VAL A 95 -43.59 6.69 9.42
C VAL A 95 -44.92 5.99 9.19
N GLN A 96 -45.78 6.00 10.20
CA GLN A 96 -47.16 5.55 10.13
C GLN A 96 -48.07 6.70 9.71
N LYS A 97 -48.73 6.52 8.57
CA LYS A 97 -49.72 7.44 7.98
C LYS A 97 -51.07 6.76 7.82
N GLU A 98 -52.11 7.52 7.45
CA GLU A 98 -53.46 6.97 7.17
C GLU A 98 -53.46 5.91 6.06
N ASP A 99 -52.53 6.03 5.10
CA ASP A 99 -52.43 5.15 3.93
C ASP A 99 -51.49 3.94 4.14
N GLY A 100 -50.72 3.90 5.24
CA GLY A 100 -49.86 2.76 5.56
C GLY A 100 -48.58 3.11 6.31
N LEU A 101 -47.68 2.12 6.37
CA LEU A 101 -46.32 2.26 6.91
C LEU A 101 -45.36 2.58 5.77
N HIS A 102 -44.53 3.59 5.99
CA HIS A 102 -43.52 4.01 5.03
C HIS A 102 -42.13 3.90 5.68
N PRO A 103 -41.29 2.93 5.27
CA PRO A 103 -40.02 2.66 5.92
C PRO A 103 -39.01 3.79 5.72
N LEU A 104 -38.31 4.15 6.80
CA LEU A 104 -37.18 5.08 6.83
C LEU A 104 -35.85 4.34 7.01
N TYR A 105 -35.89 3.21 7.72
CA TYR A 105 -34.75 2.35 8.03
C TYR A 105 -35.25 0.91 8.20
N GLU A 106 -34.46 -0.06 7.76
CA GLU A 106 -34.69 -1.48 7.99
C GLU A 106 -33.33 -2.17 8.03
N SER A 107 -33.00 -2.84 9.14
CA SER A 107 -31.73 -3.58 9.27
C SER A 107 -31.80 -4.59 10.43
N SER A 108 -30.73 -5.32 10.68
CA SER A 108 -30.61 -6.27 11.80
C SER A 108 -29.26 -6.14 12.50
N ILE A 109 -29.15 -6.63 13.74
CA ILE A 109 -27.86 -6.71 14.44
C ILE A 109 -26.86 -7.52 13.62
N TYR A 110 -27.31 -8.61 13.01
CA TYR A 110 -26.49 -9.45 12.15
C TYR A 110 -25.81 -8.66 11.02
N ILE A 111 -26.55 -7.80 10.31
CA ILE A 111 -26.01 -6.94 9.23
C ILE A 111 -24.93 -6.00 9.77
N HIS A 112 -25.19 -5.34 10.90
CA HIS A 112 -24.20 -4.45 11.55
C HIS A 112 -22.96 -5.21 12.00
N THR A 113 -23.12 -6.38 12.62
CA THR A 113 -22.00 -7.21 13.07
C THR A 113 -21.13 -7.70 11.91
N LEU A 114 -21.74 -8.07 10.78
CA LEU A 114 -20.99 -8.43 9.56
C LEU A 114 -20.16 -7.25 9.04
N ALA A 115 -20.78 -6.07 8.91
CA ALA A 115 -20.10 -4.86 8.44
C ALA A 115 -18.95 -4.45 9.38
N GLU A 116 -19.19 -4.49 10.69
CA GLU A 116 -18.18 -4.17 11.71
C GLU A 116 -17.01 -5.16 11.67
N ARG A 117 -17.29 -6.46 11.58
CA ARG A 117 -16.23 -7.48 11.50
C ARG A 117 -15.36 -7.32 10.25
N MET A 118 -15.96 -7.09 9.08
CA MET A 118 -15.21 -6.82 7.85
C MET A 118 -14.38 -5.53 7.95
N THR A 119 -14.93 -4.48 8.58
CA THR A 119 -14.22 -3.21 8.81
C THR A 119 -13.02 -3.40 9.74
N ASN A 120 -13.19 -4.18 10.82
CA ASN A 120 -12.11 -4.48 11.76
C ASN A 120 -10.99 -5.30 11.10
N LEU A 121 -11.33 -6.29 10.27
CA LEU A 121 -10.35 -7.05 9.49
C LEU A 121 -9.58 -6.16 8.51
N MET A 122 -10.27 -5.26 7.80
CA MET A 122 -9.64 -4.30 6.90
C MET A 122 -8.64 -3.36 7.59
N ALA A 123 -8.84 -3.09 8.89
CA ALA A 123 -7.95 -2.24 9.68
C ALA A 123 -6.78 -3.02 10.31
N ASP A 124 -6.76 -4.36 10.21
CA ASP A 124 -5.71 -5.19 10.80
C ASP A 124 -4.44 -5.18 9.94
N ASN A 125 -3.30 -4.86 10.57
CA ASN A 125 -1.99 -4.85 9.90
C ASN A 125 -1.49 -6.26 9.55
N SER A 126 -2.12 -7.31 10.08
CA SER A 126 -1.78 -8.73 9.90
C SER A 126 -2.95 -9.52 9.31
N LEU A 127 -3.61 -8.96 8.29
CA LEU A 127 -4.78 -9.56 7.64
C LEU A 127 -4.56 -11.03 7.24
N ALA A 128 -3.36 -11.39 6.78
CA ALA A 128 -2.96 -12.75 6.40
C ALA A 128 -3.17 -13.82 7.49
N THR A 129 -3.09 -13.43 8.77
CA THR A 129 -3.29 -14.32 9.92
C THR A 129 -4.60 -14.06 10.66
N ALA A 130 -5.20 -12.87 10.49
CA ALA A 130 -6.46 -12.50 11.10
C ALA A 130 -7.68 -13.16 10.42
N THR A 131 -7.57 -13.49 9.12
CA THR A 131 -8.65 -14.13 8.35
C THR A 131 -8.11 -15.18 7.37
N ASN A 132 -9.02 -15.89 6.70
CA ASN A 132 -8.71 -16.87 5.67
C ASN A 132 -9.83 -16.93 4.61
N GLN A 133 -9.62 -17.70 3.53
CA GLN A 133 -10.61 -17.78 2.44
C GLN A 133 -11.96 -18.39 2.88
N GLU A 134 -11.95 -19.35 3.82
CA GLU A 134 -13.17 -19.97 4.34
C GLU A 134 -14.05 -18.95 5.08
N GLU A 135 -13.45 -18.03 5.85
CA GLU A 135 -14.17 -16.95 6.52
C GLU A 135 -14.74 -15.93 5.51
N LEU A 136 -13.99 -15.61 4.45
CA LEU A 136 -14.48 -14.72 3.38
C LEU A 136 -15.65 -15.34 2.61
N ASP A 137 -15.59 -16.65 2.35
CA ASP A 137 -16.68 -17.40 1.73
C ASP A 137 -17.91 -17.44 2.63
N HIS A 138 -17.71 -17.61 3.95
CA HIS A 138 -18.80 -17.53 4.93
C HIS A 138 -19.46 -16.14 4.97
N PHE A 139 -18.67 -15.05 4.89
CA PHE A 139 -19.24 -13.71 4.73
C PHE A 139 -20.06 -13.60 3.43
N ARG A 140 -19.57 -14.17 2.33
CA ARG A 140 -20.30 -14.13 1.05
C ARG A 140 -21.64 -14.84 1.15
N GLU A 141 -21.67 -16.04 1.74
CA GLU A 141 -22.89 -16.80 1.97
C GLU A 141 -23.88 -16.02 2.86
N ALA A 142 -23.37 -15.47 3.97
CA ALA A 142 -24.14 -14.62 4.87
C ALA A 142 -24.78 -13.42 4.16
N ILE A 143 -23.99 -12.67 3.40
CA ILE A 143 -24.45 -11.49 2.66
C ILE A 143 -25.43 -11.85 1.56
N ASN A 144 -25.24 -12.99 0.89
CA ASN A 144 -26.18 -13.48 -0.12
C ASN A 144 -27.56 -13.84 0.47
N SER A 145 -27.65 -14.08 1.78
CA SER A 145 -28.91 -14.32 2.49
C SER A 145 -29.65 -13.03 2.92
N VAL A 146 -29.01 -11.86 2.80
CA VAL A 146 -29.60 -10.56 3.14
C VAL A 146 -30.72 -10.23 2.15
N ALA A 147 -31.92 -9.98 2.68
CA ALA A 147 -33.12 -9.73 1.87
C ALA A 147 -33.14 -8.34 1.23
N ASP A 148 -32.64 -7.32 1.93
CA ASP A 148 -32.56 -5.96 1.40
C ASP A 148 -31.44 -5.83 0.38
N GLN A 149 -31.79 -5.45 -0.85
CA GLN A 149 -30.84 -5.38 -1.97
C GLN A 149 -29.81 -4.26 -1.82
N LYS A 150 -30.15 -3.19 -1.10
CA LYS A 150 -29.24 -2.06 -0.89
C LYS A 150 -28.16 -2.46 0.11
N ASP A 151 -28.55 -2.99 1.26
CA ASP A 151 -27.63 -3.49 2.30
C ASP A 151 -26.77 -4.63 1.77
N GLN A 152 -27.37 -5.58 1.06
CA GLN A 152 -26.62 -6.66 0.40
C GLN A 152 -25.54 -6.10 -0.52
N ARG A 153 -25.87 -5.14 -1.39
CA ARG A 153 -24.90 -4.53 -2.31
C ARG A 153 -23.80 -3.79 -1.58
N GLU A 154 -24.12 -3.05 -0.51
CA GLU A 154 -23.15 -2.34 0.31
C GLU A 154 -22.17 -3.30 1.00
N LEU A 155 -22.68 -4.40 1.57
CA LEU A 155 -21.86 -5.44 2.18
C LEU A 155 -21.00 -6.19 1.16
N LEU A 156 -21.54 -6.54 -0.02
CA LEU A 156 -20.77 -7.19 -1.08
C LEU A 156 -19.60 -6.30 -1.54
N ASN A 157 -19.82 -4.99 -1.70
CA ASN A 157 -18.75 -4.05 -2.04
C ASN A 157 -17.67 -3.98 -0.96
N GLN A 158 -18.03 -4.12 0.33
CA GLN A 158 -17.04 -4.19 1.42
C GLN A 158 -16.26 -5.51 1.38
N LEU A 159 -16.96 -6.63 1.19
CA LEU A 159 -16.35 -7.95 1.07
C LEU A 159 -15.40 -8.02 -0.12
N GLU A 160 -15.74 -7.43 -1.27
CA GLU A 160 -14.85 -7.38 -2.44
C GLU A 160 -13.53 -6.66 -2.15
N LYS A 161 -13.56 -5.56 -1.39
CA LYS A 161 -12.35 -4.85 -0.96
C LYS A 161 -11.53 -5.69 0.02
N LEU A 162 -12.19 -6.36 0.96
CA LEU A 162 -11.54 -7.26 1.91
C LEU A 162 -10.91 -8.47 1.21
N GLN A 163 -11.61 -9.06 0.25
CA GLN A 163 -11.11 -10.14 -0.59
C GLN A 163 -9.87 -9.69 -1.37
N GLN A 164 -9.92 -8.54 -2.04
CA GLN A 164 -8.76 -8.00 -2.75
C GLN A 164 -7.58 -7.76 -1.79
N ALA A 165 -7.83 -7.13 -0.64
CA ALA A 165 -6.79 -6.87 0.36
C ALA A 165 -6.15 -8.17 0.87
N TYR A 166 -6.96 -9.20 1.15
CA TYR A 166 -6.49 -10.51 1.58
C TYR A 166 -5.67 -11.21 0.48
N LEU A 167 -6.14 -11.19 -0.77
CA LEU A 167 -5.41 -11.79 -1.91
C LEU A 167 -4.08 -11.08 -2.17
N ASN A 168 -4.01 -9.75 -1.98
CA ASN A 168 -2.76 -9.01 -2.06
C ASN A 168 -1.71 -9.51 -1.05
N THR A 169 -2.13 -10.11 0.07
CA THR A 169 -1.21 -10.72 1.06
C THR A 169 -0.59 -12.04 0.62
N LEU A 170 -0.99 -12.59 -0.53
CA LEU A 170 -0.37 -13.79 -1.10
C LEU A 170 0.93 -13.47 -1.84
N PHE A 171 1.07 -12.24 -2.34
CA PHE A 171 2.22 -11.80 -3.13
C PHE A 171 3.26 -11.14 -2.22
N ASP A 172 4.52 -11.56 -2.36
CA ASP A 172 5.66 -10.93 -1.69
C ASP A 172 6.39 -9.99 -2.66
N GLN A 173 6.99 -10.56 -3.70
CA GLN A 173 7.76 -9.80 -4.66
C GLN A 173 7.89 -10.51 -6.01
N MET A 174 8.38 -9.76 -6.99
CA MET A 174 8.71 -10.26 -8.32
C MET A 174 10.14 -9.83 -8.65
N GLU A 175 10.90 -10.72 -9.26
CA GLU A 175 12.28 -10.48 -9.63
C GLU A 175 12.54 -10.93 -11.06
N LEU A 176 13.46 -10.24 -11.72
CA LEU A 176 13.97 -10.62 -13.04
C LEU A 176 15.46 -10.94 -12.89
N SER A 177 15.90 -12.06 -13.46
CA SER A 177 17.32 -12.43 -13.50
C SER A 177 18.05 -11.70 -14.64
N GLU A 178 19.39 -11.73 -14.62
CA GLU A 178 20.22 -11.20 -15.72
C GLU A 178 19.95 -11.91 -17.06
N ASN A 179 19.45 -13.16 -17.01
CA ASN A 179 19.05 -13.94 -18.18
C ASN A 179 17.58 -13.72 -18.59
N ASN A 180 16.91 -12.72 -17.98
CA ASN A 180 15.51 -12.40 -18.24
C ASN A 180 14.53 -13.53 -17.86
N GLU A 181 14.89 -14.31 -16.83
CA GLU A 181 14.00 -15.28 -16.19
C GLU A 181 13.20 -14.57 -15.10
N LEU A 182 11.89 -14.82 -15.03
CA LEU A 182 11.02 -14.20 -14.04
C LEU A 182 10.84 -15.14 -12.85
N ALA A 183 10.96 -14.59 -11.65
CA ALA A 183 10.62 -15.26 -10.42
C ALA A 183 9.49 -14.49 -9.71
N ILE A 184 8.44 -15.21 -9.33
CA ILE A 184 7.32 -14.71 -8.54
C ILE A 184 7.44 -15.36 -7.15
N TYR A 185 7.58 -14.53 -6.13
CA TYR A 185 7.64 -14.96 -4.74
C TYR A 185 6.27 -14.75 -4.11
N PHE A 186 5.68 -15.84 -3.64
CA PHE A 186 4.49 -15.80 -2.79
C PHE A 186 4.93 -15.69 -1.33
N SER A 187 4.14 -15.02 -0.49
CA SER A 187 4.50 -14.78 0.91
C SER A 187 4.63 -16.07 1.73
N ASP A 188 3.84 -17.08 1.42
CA ASP A 188 3.82 -18.39 2.08
C ASP A 188 3.09 -19.42 1.20
N GLU A 189 2.72 -20.59 1.73
CA GLU A 189 2.09 -21.68 0.97
C GLU A 189 0.57 -21.50 0.72
N ARG A 190 -0.07 -20.45 1.24
CA ARG A 190 -1.53 -20.22 1.08
C ARG A 190 -1.97 -20.11 -0.38
N PHE A 191 -1.11 -19.64 -1.28
CA PHE A 191 -1.44 -19.59 -2.72
C PHE A 191 -1.79 -20.98 -3.30
N GLN A 192 -1.35 -22.07 -2.65
CA GLN A 192 -1.63 -23.43 -3.10
C GLN A 192 -3.10 -23.84 -2.90
N SER A 193 -3.87 -23.12 -2.08
CA SER A 193 -5.30 -23.43 -1.89
C SER A 193 -6.20 -22.86 -2.98
N TYR A 194 -5.65 -22.08 -3.92
CA TYR A 194 -6.43 -21.45 -4.98
C TYR A 194 -6.43 -22.31 -6.23
N GLU A 195 -7.63 -22.47 -6.79
CA GLU A 195 -7.83 -23.28 -7.99
C GLU A 195 -7.16 -22.69 -9.22
N HIS A 196 -7.09 -21.36 -9.34
CA HIS A 196 -6.58 -20.70 -10.52
C HIS A 196 -5.83 -19.39 -10.20
N ILE A 197 -4.50 -19.45 -10.25
CA ILE A 197 -3.64 -18.27 -10.25
C ILE A 197 -2.96 -18.17 -11.61
N ILE A 198 -3.05 -17.00 -12.24
CA ILE A 198 -2.44 -16.75 -13.54
C ILE A 198 -1.34 -15.71 -13.43
N VAL A 199 -0.20 -15.98 -14.05
CA VAL A 199 0.83 -14.98 -14.33
C VAL A 199 0.69 -14.54 -15.77
N LYS A 200 0.53 -13.23 -16.01
CA LYS A 200 0.37 -12.67 -17.36
C LYS A 200 1.51 -11.69 -17.70
N GLY A 201 1.86 -11.63 -18.98
CA GLY A 201 2.76 -10.63 -19.58
C GLY A 201 2.04 -9.85 -20.65
N ASP A 202 1.83 -8.55 -20.45
CA ASP A 202 0.99 -7.70 -21.31
C ASP A 202 -0.38 -8.36 -21.63
N GLY A 203 -0.98 -9.00 -20.63
CA GLY A 203 -2.27 -9.70 -20.72
C GLY A 203 -2.23 -11.11 -21.32
N GLN A 204 -1.09 -11.58 -21.82
CA GLN A 204 -0.92 -12.95 -22.30
C GLN A 204 -0.54 -13.88 -21.15
N VAL A 205 -1.18 -15.05 -21.06
CA VAL A 205 -0.85 -16.06 -20.03
C VAL A 205 0.57 -16.58 -20.24
N LEU A 206 1.39 -16.45 -19.20
CA LEU A 206 2.76 -16.97 -19.16
C LEU A 206 2.84 -18.25 -18.34
N ALA A 207 2.10 -18.31 -17.23
CA ALA A 207 2.04 -19.45 -16.35
C ALA A 207 0.72 -19.51 -15.60
N GLU A 208 0.39 -20.70 -15.14
CA GLU A 208 -0.79 -20.96 -14.30
C GLU A 208 -0.36 -21.78 -13.09
N ILE A 209 -0.99 -21.55 -11.94
CA ILE A 209 -0.90 -22.41 -10.77
C ILE A 209 -2.31 -22.88 -10.45
N ASN A 210 -2.49 -24.20 -10.45
CA ASN A 210 -3.75 -24.86 -10.11
C ASN A 210 -3.54 -25.71 -8.86
N ASN A 211 -4.09 -25.28 -7.72
CA ASN A 211 -3.97 -25.99 -6.44
C ASN A 211 -2.51 -26.37 -6.11
N GLY A 212 -1.61 -25.38 -6.18
CA GLY A 212 -0.17 -25.57 -5.94
C GLY A 212 0.61 -26.30 -7.03
N THR A 213 -0.02 -26.64 -8.17
CA THR A 213 0.66 -27.24 -9.32
C THR A 213 0.84 -26.22 -10.42
N ALA A 214 2.09 -25.94 -10.81
CA ALA A 214 2.40 -24.98 -11.87
C ALA A 214 2.41 -25.60 -13.27
N THR A 215 1.88 -24.86 -14.24
CA THR A 215 1.97 -25.12 -15.69
C THR A 215 2.77 -23.99 -16.36
N ASN A 216 3.64 -24.34 -17.31
CA ASN A 216 4.54 -23.41 -18.01
C ASN A 216 5.53 -22.66 -17.08
N GLY A 217 5.87 -23.27 -15.95
CA GLY A 217 6.85 -22.78 -14.99
C GLY A 217 7.31 -23.89 -14.05
N THR A 218 8.28 -23.59 -13.19
CA THR A 218 8.74 -24.49 -12.13
C THR A 218 8.43 -23.87 -10.78
N LEU A 219 7.65 -24.55 -9.95
CA LEU A 219 7.37 -24.13 -8.58
C LEU A 219 8.35 -24.83 -7.64
N ASN A 220 9.10 -24.05 -6.85
CA ASN A 220 10.00 -24.55 -5.81
C ASN A 220 9.68 -23.84 -4.49
N GLY A 221 8.98 -24.53 -3.59
CA GLY A 221 8.39 -23.92 -2.40
C GLY A 221 7.38 -22.84 -2.78
N ASN A 222 7.58 -21.62 -2.30
CA ASN A 222 6.76 -20.44 -2.56
C ASN A 222 7.25 -19.60 -3.75
N ILE A 223 8.13 -20.13 -4.61
CA ILE A 223 8.72 -19.40 -5.73
C ILE A 223 8.34 -20.07 -7.05
N LEU A 224 7.63 -19.33 -7.90
CA LEU A 224 7.37 -19.73 -9.28
C LEU A 224 8.44 -19.13 -10.19
N GLN A 225 9.20 -20.00 -10.87
CA GLN A 225 10.24 -19.64 -11.81
C GLN A 225 9.78 -19.87 -13.25
N LEU A 226 10.05 -18.89 -14.12
CA LEU A 226 9.66 -18.89 -15.52
C LEU A 226 10.85 -18.56 -16.43
N ASN A 227 11.25 -19.55 -17.24
CA ASN A 227 12.50 -19.50 -18.03
C ASN A 227 12.45 -18.51 -19.21
N THR A 228 11.28 -18.07 -19.65
CA THR A 228 11.16 -17.05 -20.72
C THR A 228 9.87 -16.26 -20.59
N GLN A 229 10.00 -14.94 -20.66
CA GLN A 229 8.88 -13.98 -20.60
C GLN A 229 8.60 -13.29 -21.95
N GLY A 230 9.34 -13.66 -22.99
CA GLY A 230 9.31 -12.95 -24.26
C GLY A 230 9.64 -11.46 -24.13
N VAL A 231 8.91 -10.63 -24.87
CA VAL A 231 9.09 -9.17 -24.96
C VAL A 231 8.11 -8.37 -24.10
N ALA A 232 7.47 -9.02 -23.11
CA ALA A 232 6.47 -8.39 -22.27
C ALA A 232 7.04 -7.16 -21.53
N SER A 233 6.24 -6.10 -21.45
CA SER A 233 6.60 -4.84 -20.77
C SER A 233 6.06 -4.76 -19.34
N ASN A 234 4.97 -5.46 -19.05
CA ASN A 234 4.34 -5.52 -17.74
C ASN A 234 4.02 -6.97 -17.38
N PHE A 235 4.12 -7.27 -16.09
CA PHE A 235 3.81 -8.57 -15.52
C PHE A 235 2.73 -8.40 -14.46
N SER A 236 1.70 -9.23 -14.51
CA SER A 236 0.68 -9.28 -13.47
C SER A 236 0.54 -10.69 -12.91
N VAL A 237 0.07 -10.76 -11.68
CA VAL A 237 -0.42 -11.99 -11.08
C VAL A 237 -1.89 -11.77 -10.76
N GLU A 238 -2.72 -12.73 -11.12
CA GLU A 238 -4.16 -12.69 -10.94
C GLU A 238 -4.63 -13.96 -10.25
N VAL A 239 -5.65 -13.84 -9.40
CA VAL A 239 -6.40 -14.97 -8.86
C VAL A 239 -7.78 -14.96 -9.49
N GLU A 240 -8.11 -16.02 -10.22
CA GLU A 240 -9.37 -16.13 -10.96
C GLU A 240 -10.36 -17.04 -10.26
N TYR A 241 -11.59 -16.55 -10.13
CA TYR A 241 -12.78 -17.27 -9.72
C TYR A 241 -13.74 -17.37 -10.92
N ALA A 242 -14.75 -18.23 -10.81
CA ALA A 242 -15.69 -18.53 -11.90
C ALA A 242 -16.32 -17.28 -12.58
N ASN A 243 -16.53 -16.19 -11.83
CA ASN A 243 -17.18 -14.97 -12.33
C ASN A 243 -16.35 -13.69 -12.14
N GLN A 244 -15.13 -13.78 -11.59
CA GLN A 244 -14.34 -12.60 -11.20
C GLN A 244 -12.84 -12.92 -11.20
N SER A 245 -12.02 -11.97 -11.62
CA SER A 245 -10.56 -12.02 -11.48
C SER A 245 -10.10 -10.89 -10.55
N TYR A 246 -9.12 -11.18 -9.71
CA TYR A 246 -8.46 -10.23 -8.83
C TYR A 246 -6.99 -10.09 -9.25
N GLU A 247 -6.59 -8.92 -9.75
CA GLU A 247 -5.18 -8.59 -9.98
C GLU A 247 -4.51 -8.30 -8.64
N ILE A 248 -3.61 -9.17 -8.19
CA ILE A 248 -2.93 -9.02 -6.90
C ILE A 248 -1.67 -8.15 -7.01
N THR A 249 -1.07 -8.08 -8.20
CA THR A 249 0.07 -7.21 -8.48
C THR A 249 0.20 -6.94 -9.99
N LEU A 250 0.77 -5.78 -10.31
CA LEU A 250 1.18 -5.38 -11.66
C LEU A 250 2.53 -4.66 -11.56
N VAL A 251 3.55 -5.23 -12.20
CA VAL A 251 4.93 -4.72 -12.13
C VAL A 251 5.47 -4.49 -13.54
N LYS A 252 6.06 -3.32 -13.77
CA LYS A 252 6.74 -3.00 -15.03
C LYS A 252 8.07 -3.70 -15.10
N LYS A 253 8.39 -4.25 -16.28
CA LYS A 253 9.69 -4.86 -16.55
C LYS A 253 10.86 -3.91 -16.28
N THR A 254 10.72 -2.63 -16.62
CA THR A 254 11.78 -1.63 -16.39
C THR A 254 12.12 -1.44 -14.92
N LEU A 255 11.15 -1.58 -14.00
CA LEU A 255 11.40 -1.56 -12.57
C LEU A 255 12.19 -2.80 -12.15
N LEU A 256 11.80 -3.98 -12.63
CA LEU A 256 12.51 -5.23 -12.35
C LEU A 256 13.94 -5.23 -12.90
N GLU A 257 14.17 -4.69 -14.09
CA GLU A 257 15.50 -4.56 -14.69
C GLU A 257 16.41 -3.66 -13.86
N ILE A 258 15.89 -2.53 -13.36
CA ILE A 258 16.63 -1.63 -12.45
C ILE A 258 16.97 -2.33 -11.14
N MET A 259 16.02 -3.08 -10.55
CA MET A 259 16.27 -3.87 -9.34
C MET A 259 17.33 -4.95 -9.58
N CYS A 260 17.25 -5.65 -10.71
CA CYS A 260 18.26 -6.64 -11.11
C CYS A 260 19.65 -6.01 -11.24
N GLN A 261 19.77 -4.84 -11.89
CA GLN A 261 21.05 -4.14 -12.03
C GLN A 261 21.61 -3.65 -10.69
N LEU A 262 20.75 -3.12 -9.81
CA LEU A 262 21.16 -2.72 -8.46
C LEU A 262 21.70 -3.92 -7.67
N ASN A 263 21.00 -5.05 -7.69
CA ASN A 263 21.44 -6.28 -7.03
C ASN A 263 22.75 -6.81 -7.61
N SER A 264 22.88 -6.80 -8.94
CA SER A 264 24.11 -7.20 -9.65
C SER A 264 25.31 -6.35 -9.20
N TYR A 265 25.16 -5.02 -9.13
CA TYR A 265 26.23 -4.11 -8.72
C TYR A 265 26.54 -4.17 -7.22
N GLN A 266 25.58 -4.53 -6.37
CA GLN A 266 25.85 -4.78 -4.95
C GLN A 266 26.69 -6.05 -4.75
N ASN A 267 26.45 -7.08 -5.56
CA ASN A 267 27.13 -8.37 -5.45
C ASN A 267 28.48 -8.41 -6.19
N HIS A 268 28.71 -7.51 -7.14
CA HIS A 268 29.98 -7.38 -7.86
C HIS A 268 30.60 -6.02 -7.55
N THR A 269 31.58 -5.98 -6.65
CA THR A 269 32.26 -4.71 -6.33
C THR A 269 33.39 -4.39 -7.31
N SER A 270 33.90 -5.40 -8.06
CA SER A 270 35.00 -5.18 -9.00
C SER A 270 34.67 -4.11 -10.04
N VAL A 271 35.56 -3.13 -10.12
CA VAL A 271 35.49 -1.98 -11.02
C VAL A 271 35.55 -2.32 -12.51
N ASP A 272 35.97 -3.54 -12.87
CA ASP A 272 35.87 -4.05 -14.25
C ASP A 272 34.41 -4.34 -14.64
N VAL A 273 33.54 -4.57 -13.67
CA VAL A 273 32.11 -4.88 -13.86
C VAL A 273 31.26 -3.63 -13.64
N VAL A 274 31.54 -2.85 -12.59
CA VAL A 274 30.78 -1.64 -12.21
C VAL A 274 31.61 -0.39 -12.48
N THR A 275 31.17 0.43 -13.43
CA THR A 275 31.84 1.69 -13.81
C THR A 275 31.00 2.91 -13.44
N GLN A 276 31.64 4.08 -13.31
CA GLN A 276 30.94 5.34 -13.06
C GLN A 276 29.90 5.66 -14.16
N GLU A 277 30.17 5.30 -15.41
CA GLU A 277 29.22 5.47 -16.51
C GLU A 277 27.95 4.64 -16.28
N LYS A 278 28.10 3.36 -15.91
CA LYS A 278 26.97 2.48 -15.58
C LYS A 278 26.17 2.99 -14.38
N ILE A 279 26.84 3.50 -13.34
CA ILE A 279 26.16 4.10 -12.18
C ILE A 279 25.35 5.35 -12.61
N ASN A 280 25.93 6.21 -13.47
CA ASN A 280 25.24 7.40 -13.97
C ASN A 280 24.04 7.06 -14.88
N GLN A 281 24.17 6.03 -15.71
CA GLN A 281 23.07 5.51 -16.53
C GLN A 281 21.94 5.00 -15.65
N LEU A 282 22.25 4.15 -14.65
CA LEU A 282 21.26 3.62 -13.72
C LEU A 282 20.58 4.72 -12.90
N LYS A 283 21.34 5.75 -12.48
CA LYS A 283 20.77 6.94 -11.84
C LYS A 283 19.73 7.62 -12.74
N SER A 284 20.07 7.83 -14.00
CA SER A 284 19.17 8.46 -14.99
C SER A 284 17.92 7.61 -15.22
N SER A 285 18.07 6.29 -15.28
CA SER A 285 16.95 5.35 -15.41
C SER A 285 16.01 5.41 -14.21
N ILE A 286 16.55 5.48 -12.98
CA ILE A 286 15.74 5.64 -11.75
C ILE A 286 14.98 6.97 -11.76
N GLU A 287 15.62 8.07 -12.19
CA GLU A 287 14.97 9.39 -12.26
C GLU A 287 13.79 9.39 -13.24
N GLN A 288 13.93 8.69 -14.37
CA GLN A 288 12.93 8.58 -15.44
C GLN A 288 11.81 7.57 -15.19
N LEU A 289 11.91 6.72 -14.15
CA LEU A 289 10.88 5.74 -13.82
C LEU A 289 9.50 6.41 -13.63
N ALA A 290 8.45 5.79 -14.13
CA ALA A 290 7.06 6.22 -13.88
C ALA A 290 6.52 5.54 -12.60
N GLU A 291 7.22 5.75 -11.49
CA GLU A 291 6.95 5.17 -10.17
C GLU A 291 6.77 6.25 -9.09
N PRO A 292 6.07 5.96 -7.98
CA PRO A 292 5.97 6.85 -6.83
C PRO A 292 7.33 7.30 -6.26
N ASN A 293 7.37 8.49 -5.67
CA ASN A 293 8.62 9.09 -5.17
C ASN A 293 9.30 8.27 -4.06
N ASP A 294 8.53 7.56 -3.24
CA ASP A 294 9.05 6.70 -2.18
C ASP A 294 9.80 5.48 -2.77
N VAL A 295 9.27 4.87 -3.84
CA VAL A 295 9.95 3.80 -4.59
C VAL A 295 11.26 4.33 -5.19
N LYS A 296 11.22 5.46 -5.90
CA LYS A 296 12.43 6.09 -6.45
C LYS A 296 13.48 6.43 -5.38
N THR A 297 13.03 6.88 -4.22
CA THR A 297 13.90 7.20 -3.08
C THR A 297 14.61 5.95 -2.56
N LYS A 298 13.89 4.83 -2.40
CA LYS A 298 14.49 3.54 -2.00
C LYS A 298 15.54 3.06 -3.00
N LEU A 299 15.23 3.10 -4.30
CA LEU A 299 16.17 2.71 -5.36
C LEU A 299 17.41 3.63 -5.38
N SER A 300 17.20 4.94 -5.23
CA SER A 300 18.30 5.92 -5.18
C SER A 300 19.20 5.72 -3.96
N GLN A 301 18.64 5.34 -2.81
CA GLN A 301 19.42 5.00 -1.61
C GLN A 301 20.29 3.76 -1.83
N GLN A 302 19.78 2.73 -2.52
CA GLN A 302 20.58 1.56 -2.90
C GLN A 302 21.70 1.94 -3.86
N LEU A 303 21.42 2.76 -4.88
CA LEU A 303 22.44 3.26 -5.80
C LEU A 303 23.53 4.07 -5.08
N GLN A 304 23.16 4.87 -4.08
CA GLN A 304 24.13 5.62 -3.28
C GLN A 304 25.08 4.70 -2.50
N LYS A 305 24.63 3.53 -2.04
CA LYS A 305 25.50 2.53 -1.40
C LYS A 305 26.48 1.95 -2.42
N ILE A 306 26.01 1.60 -3.62
CA ILE A 306 26.86 1.14 -4.72
C ILE A 306 27.90 2.20 -5.08
N GLN A 307 27.50 3.47 -5.22
CA GLN A 307 28.41 4.59 -5.51
C GLN A 307 29.44 4.78 -4.39
N GLN A 308 29.05 4.63 -3.12
CA GLN A 308 29.98 4.69 -1.99
C GLN A 308 31.04 3.58 -2.12
N SER A 309 30.64 2.32 -2.28
CA SER A 309 31.57 1.19 -2.40
C SER A 309 32.50 1.34 -3.61
N TYR A 310 31.97 1.74 -4.76
CA TYR A 310 32.77 2.00 -5.97
C TYR A 310 33.84 3.09 -5.73
N LEU A 311 33.51 4.16 -4.99
CA LEU A 311 34.48 5.23 -4.69
C LEU A 311 35.48 4.84 -3.60
N GLU A 312 35.11 3.96 -2.66
CA GLU A 312 36.04 3.40 -1.68
C GLU A 312 37.15 2.59 -2.36
N GLU A 313 36.84 1.88 -3.45
CA GLU A 313 37.82 1.15 -4.26
C GLU A 313 38.81 2.05 -5.05
N LEU A 314 38.70 3.38 -4.94
CA LEU A 314 39.72 4.28 -5.48
C LEU A 314 40.98 4.34 -4.61
N ILE A 315 40.87 4.00 -3.32
CA ILE A 315 41.94 4.14 -2.34
C ILE A 315 42.41 2.76 -1.87
N GLU A 316 43.69 2.47 -2.06
CA GLU A 316 44.34 1.28 -1.48
C GLU A 316 44.51 1.45 0.03
N GLY A 317 44.83 2.67 0.48
CA GLY A 317 44.88 2.98 1.90
C GLY A 317 45.34 4.39 2.21
N ILE A 318 45.25 4.73 3.49
CA ILE A 318 45.81 5.96 4.06
C ILE A 318 46.82 5.60 5.16
N SER A 319 47.98 6.25 5.13
CA SER A 319 49.10 5.91 6.02
C SER A 319 49.93 7.13 6.37
N ALA A 320 50.75 7.00 7.43
CA ALA A 320 51.77 7.99 7.75
C ALA A 320 53.05 7.67 6.97
N LYS A 321 53.55 8.64 6.19
CA LYS A 321 54.87 8.57 5.56
C LYS A 321 55.76 9.63 6.18
N GLY A 322 56.50 9.23 7.22
CA GLY A 322 57.16 10.18 8.13
C GLY A 322 56.11 10.90 8.97
N ASN A 323 56.15 12.23 8.98
CA ASN A 323 55.17 13.05 9.69
C ASN A 323 54.08 13.61 8.76
N LYS A 324 53.83 13.01 7.59
CA LYS A 324 52.86 13.48 6.59
C LYS A 324 51.84 12.40 6.28
N LEU A 325 50.63 12.82 5.89
CA LEU A 325 49.60 11.90 5.44
C LEU A 325 49.89 11.47 4.00
N ALA A 326 49.87 10.17 3.76
CA ALA A 326 49.93 9.57 2.44
C ALA A 326 48.58 8.89 2.13
N VAL A 327 48.00 9.21 0.97
CA VAL A 327 46.85 8.51 0.40
C VAL A 327 47.37 7.74 -0.82
N THR A 328 47.22 6.43 -0.82
CA THR A 328 47.62 5.57 -1.94
C THR A 328 46.37 5.25 -2.76
N PHE A 329 46.38 5.61 -4.04
CA PHE A 329 45.31 5.24 -4.97
C PHE A 329 45.61 3.88 -5.60
N VAL A 330 44.55 3.12 -5.87
CA VAL A 330 44.66 1.79 -6.50
C VAL A 330 45.18 1.91 -7.93
N ASP A 331 44.62 2.85 -8.70
CA ASP A 331 44.94 3.06 -10.11
C ASP A 331 44.63 4.51 -10.52
N GLU A 332 44.70 4.82 -11.82
CA GLU A 332 44.59 6.18 -12.35
C GLU A 332 43.17 6.78 -12.33
N ARG A 333 42.13 6.04 -11.93
CA ARG A 333 40.74 6.54 -11.86
C ARG A 333 40.57 7.73 -10.94
N TYR A 334 41.44 7.93 -9.94
CA TYR A 334 41.41 9.12 -9.10
C TYR A 334 41.50 10.43 -9.91
N LYS A 335 42.03 10.37 -11.14
CA LYS A 335 42.14 11.51 -12.05
C LYS A 335 40.81 12.01 -12.58
N ASP A 336 39.71 11.27 -12.39
CA ASP A 336 38.37 11.68 -12.83
C ASP A 336 37.58 12.37 -11.71
N TYR A 337 38.15 12.47 -10.51
CA TYR A 337 37.44 12.92 -9.32
C TYR A 337 38.09 14.16 -8.68
N LYS A 338 37.26 14.84 -7.87
CA LYS A 338 37.70 15.77 -6.85
C LYS A 338 37.81 15.04 -5.51
N ILE A 339 39.04 14.82 -5.06
CA ILE A 339 39.37 14.10 -3.82
C ILE A 339 39.97 15.08 -2.82
N VAL A 340 39.31 15.26 -1.68
CA VAL A 340 39.66 16.25 -0.66
C VAL A 340 40.08 15.56 0.63
N ILE A 341 41.17 16.03 1.22
CA ILE A 341 41.64 15.61 2.54
C ILE A 341 41.22 16.67 3.55
N LEU A 342 40.56 16.23 4.63
CA LEU A 342 40.22 17.04 5.78
C LEU A 342 41.03 16.60 7.00
N LYS A 343 41.42 17.56 7.84
CA LYS A 343 41.94 17.36 9.19
C LYS A 343 40.97 17.97 10.18
N ASP A 344 40.40 17.17 11.08
CA ASP A 344 39.42 17.62 12.08
C ASP A 344 38.28 18.46 11.44
N GLY A 345 37.83 18.04 10.25
CA GLY A 345 36.81 18.72 9.44
C GLY A 345 37.30 19.93 8.64
N SER A 346 38.53 20.39 8.83
CA SER A 346 39.12 21.52 8.10
C SER A 346 39.85 21.07 6.84
N TYR A 347 39.72 21.82 5.75
CA TYR A 347 40.43 21.56 4.49
C TYR A 347 41.95 21.50 4.69
N MET A 348 42.58 20.46 4.15
CA MET A 348 44.02 20.23 4.26
C MET A 348 44.71 20.20 2.90
N ALA A 349 44.21 19.38 1.98
CA ALA A 349 44.78 19.21 0.64
C ALA A 349 43.75 18.60 -0.32
N GLU A 350 43.98 18.67 -1.64
CA GLU A 350 43.11 17.99 -2.61
C GLU A 350 43.86 17.53 -3.86
N VAL A 351 43.29 16.52 -4.53
CA VAL A 351 43.57 16.16 -5.92
C VAL A 351 42.28 16.41 -6.70
N THR A 352 42.33 17.32 -7.68
CA THR A 352 41.17 17.63 -8.54
C THR A 352 41.54 17.34 -9.97
N ASN A 353 40.89 16.34 -10.57
CA ASN A 353 41.12 15.90 -11.93
C ASN A 353 42.60 15.61 -12.23
N GLY A 354 43.25 14.87 -11.32
CA GLY A 354 44.68 14.55 -11.37
C GLY A 354 45.63 15.70 -11.02
N LYS A 355 45.14 16.93 -10.80
CA LYS A 355 45.95 18.07 -10.38
C LYS A 355 46.00 18.15 -8.86
N VAL A 356 47.22 18.32 -8.33
CA VAL A 356 47.47 18.33 -6.89
C VAL A 356 47.47 19.75 -6.34
N TYR A 357 46.84 19.92 -5.17
CA TYR A 357 46.86 21.14 -4.39
C TYR A 357 47.26 20.80 -2.94
N TYR A 358 48.26 21.52 -2.42
CA TYR A 358 48.81 21.32 -1.07
C TYR A 358 49.38 19.91 -0.80
N GLY A 359 50.11 19.37 -1.79
CA GLY A 359 50.85 18.13 -1.65
C GLY A 359 51.70 17.80 -2.87
N ASN A 360 52.15 16.55 -2.97
CA ASN A 360 52.86 15.99 -4.11
C ASN A 360 52.29 14.60 -4.44
N LEU A 361 52.21 14.26 -5.72
CA LEU A 361 51.70 12.97 -6.19
C LEU A 361 52.76 12.29 -7.04
N ALA A 362 53.13 11.08 -6.65
CA ALA A 362 54.07 10.23 -7.38
C ALA A 362 53.70 8.76 -7.21
N ASN A 363 53.69 8.00 -8.31
CA ASN A 363 53.37 6.56 -8.33
C ASN A 363 52.08 6.22 -7.54
N HIS A 364 50.99 6.92 -7.86
CA HIS A 364 49.68 6.81 -7.17
C HIS A 364 49.65 7.18 -5.67
N VAL A 365 50.76 7.65 -5.10
CA VAL A 365 50.80 8.09 -3.70
C VAL A 365 50.71 9.61 -3.63
N PHE A 366 49.61 10.11 -3.09
CA PHE A 366 49.42 11.52 -2.76
C PHE A 366 49.91 11.81 -1.35
N LEU A 367 50.95 12.62 -1.23
CA LEU A 367 51.56 13.03 0.03
C LEU A 367 51.21 14.48 0.36
N SER A 368 50.58 14.72 1.51
CA SER A 368 50.21 16.07 1.96
C SER A 368 51.43 16.94 2.28
N THR A 369 51.32 18.27 2.16
CA THR A 369 52.36 19.18 2.66
C THR A 369 52.32 19.34 4.17
N SER A 370 51.13 19.39 4.76
CA SER A 370 50.95 19.59 6.21
C SER A 370 51.31 18.35 7.01
N ASN A 371 51.84 18.58 8.21
CA ASN A 371 52.24 17.53 9.14
C ASN A 371 51.02 16.88 9.81
N LEU A 372 51.16 15.60 10.13
CA LEU A 372 50.28 14.86 11.02
C LEU A 372 50.34 15.47 12.43
N THR A 373 49.19 15.46 13.10
CA THR A 373 49.04 15.91 14.48
C THR A 373 48.49 14.75 15.29
N PRO A 374 49.19 14.31 16.35
CA PRO A 374 48.73 13.20 17.18
C PRO A 374 47.32 13.46 17.73
N GLY A 375 46.44 12.48 17.60
CA GLY A 375 45.04 12.53 18.03
C GLY A 375 44.07 13.21 17.05
N SER A 376 44.55 13.79 15.94
CA SER A 376 43.67 14.39 14.92
C SER A 376 43.04 13.34 14.00
N GLU A 377 41.79 13.57 13.61
CA GLU A 377 41.11 12.78 12.58
C GLU A 377 41.46 13.31 11.18
N TYR A 378 41.79 12.39 10.28
CA TYR A 378 41.99 12.66 8.87
C TYR A 378 40.93 11.91 8.07
N ARG A 379 40.22 12.63 7.20
CA ARG A 379 39.19 12.07 6.30
C ARG A 379 39.55 12.34 4.85
N VAL A 380 39.27 11.37 3.99
CA VAL A 380 39.35 11.53 2.54
C VAL A 380 37.94 11.49 1.97
N GLU A 381 37.59 12.53 1.22
CA GLU A 381 36.27 12.72 0.62
C GLU A 381 36.38 12.74 -0.90
N VAL A 382 35.45 12.09 -1.60
CA VAL A 382 35.18 12.34 -3.01
C VAL A 382 33.97 13.27 -3.10
N ARG A 383 34.11 14.37 -3.85
CA ARG A 383 33.03 15.36 -4.03
C ARG A 383 32.50 15.28 -5.45
N LEU A 384 31.30 14.71 -5.59
CA LEU A 384 30.51 14.76 -6.83
C LEU A 384 29.59 15.98 -6.80
N THR A 385 28.99 16.32 -7.95
CA THR A 385 28.12 17.49 -8.11
C THR A 385 26.90 17.46 -7.20
N ASP A 386 26.39 16.26 -6.92
CA ASP A 386 25.16 16.01 -6.17
C ASP A 386 25.39 15.55 -4.74
N LYS A 387 26.56 14.97 -4.43
CA LYS A 387 26.85 14.40 -3.11
C LYS A 387 28.35 14.31 -2.80
N THR A 388 28.69 14.43 -1.52
CA THR A 388 30.02 14.16 -0.98
C THR A 388 30.04 12.79 -0.31
N TYR A 389 31.06 11.98 -0.63
CA TYR A 389 31.28 10.65 -0.09
C TYR A 389 32.55 10.65 0.75
N THR A 390 32.48 10.25 2.02
CA THR A 390 33.69 10.01 2.83
C THR A 390 34.14 8.58 2.56
N ILE A 391 35.32 8.40 1.97
CA ILE A 391 35.79 7.10 1.47
C ILE A 391 36.96 6.51 2.27
N ALA A 392 37.61 7.33 3.11
CA ALA A 392 38.59 6.83 4.07
C ALA A 392 38.66 7.73 5.32
N ARG A 393 38.98 7.14 6.47
CA ARG A 393 39.16 7.84 7.76
C ARG A 393 40.25 7.20 8.59
N GLN A 394 41.11 7.99 9.22
CA GLN A 394 42.19 7.51 10.09
C GLN A 394 42.50 8.54 11.17
N ILE A 395 42.75 8.05 12.39
CA ILE A 395 43.32 8.84 13.48
C ILE A 395 44.79 8.43 13.60
N PHE A 396 45.69 9.41 13.71
CA PHE A 396 47.13 9.21 13.82
C PHE A 396 47.68 9.66 15.17
#